data_AF-A0A1Q3ABH8-F1
#
_entry.id   AF-A0A1Q3ABH8-F1
#
_cell.length_a   1.000
_cell.length_b   1.000
_cell.length_c   1.000
_cell.angle_alpha   90.00
_cell.angle_beta   90.00
_cell.angle_gamma   90.00
#
_symmetry.space_group_name_H-M   'P 1'
#
loop_
_entity.id
_entity.type
_entity.pdbx_description
1 polymer ?
#
loop_
_entity_poly.entity_id
_entity_poly.type
_entity_poly.pdbx_seq_one_letter_code
_entity_poly.pdbx_strand_id
1 'polypeptide(L)'
;MFTYSDACTVGMGLILSATSFIIGVFYANQAYDYRILFDHSSTQSDFDDALKHYQVLHKTPSPVLTGLAIVAVIGLVGHLIRIYKPNPDLRNFEYGSLVLYFFGVCVCLSNIKTGVISSVTREWGDVTENQGLAVLGSSNIILILFFIGVIMLQGGLWYTRWDHQVRLKQFFQEEAQEEAEKKKKAAQATQEAQEAPTSQAQTQAQAHEEALAEDARKHVKGSLSEKAEEIVEKAKADPRIQQAGDYYENKIKPTAQKHKADISNKVRSRRTRRKE
;
A
#
# COMPACT_ATOMS: atom_id res chain seq x y z
N MET A 1 11.03 3.63 -22.09
CA MET A 1 9.63 3.16 -22.18
C MET A 1 8.94 3.52 -20.87
N PHE A 2 7.78 4.18 -20.92
CA PHE A 2 7.02 4.55 -19.73
C PHE A 2 6.34 3.30 -19.16
N THR A 3 6.69 2.91 -17.94
CA THR A 3 6.19 1.67 -17.33
C THR A 3 4.95 1.95 -16.49
N TYR A 4 4.08 0.96 -16.30
CA TYR A 4 2.93 1.08 -15.39
C TYR A 4 3.33 1.49 -13.96
N SER A 5 4.47 0.99 -13.48
CA SER A 5 5.06 1.40 -12.20
C SER A 5 5.32 2.92 -12.12
N ASP A 6 5.69 3.55 -13.24
CA ASP A 6 5.93 4.99 -13.34
C ASP A 6 4.59 5.73 -13.36
N ALA A 7 3.61 5.21 -14.10
CA ALA A 7 2.23 5.70 -14.11
C ALA A 7 1.62 5.71 -12.70
N CYS A 8 1.83 4.65 -11.91
CA CYS A 8 1.36 4.58 -10.52
C CYS A 8 2.01 5.65 -9.62
N THR A 9 3.30 5.92 -9.82
CA THR A 9 4.02 6.98 -9.09
C THR A 9 3.47 8.36 -9.46
N VAL A 10 3.22 8.60 -10.75
CA VAL A 10 2.56 9.82 -11.21
C VAL A 10 1.16 9.93 -10.62
N GLY A 11 0.37 8.84 -10.65
CA GLY A 11 -0.97 8.79 -10.07
C GLY A 11 -0.99 9.16 -8.58
N MET A 12 -0.04 8.65 -7.79
CA MET A 12 0.13 9.04 -6.39
C MET A 12 0.46 10.53 -6.25
N GLY A 13 1.35 11.07 -7.09
CA GLY A 13 1.66 12.50 -7.11
C GLY A 13 0.43 13.37 -7.44
N LEU A 14 -0.40 12.94 -8.40
CA LEU A 14 -1.65 13.63 -8.75
C LEU A 14 -2.65 13.62 -7.58
N ILE A 15 -2.81 12.47 -6.90
CA ILE A 15 -3.69 12.37 -5.73
C ILE A 15 -3.20 13.29 -4.61
N LEU A 16 -1.92 13.22 -4.25
CA LEU A 16 -1.36 13.99 -3.15
C LEU A 16 -1.43 15.50 -3.42
N SER A 17 -1.05 15.94 -4.62
CA SER A 17 -1.10 17.36 -4.99
C SER A 17 -2.52 17.92 -5.01
N ALA A 18 -3.46 17.22 -5.67
CA ALA A 18 -4.85 17.64 -5.72
C ALA A 18 -5.50 17.66 -4.33
N THR A 19 -5.28 16.62 -3.53
CA THR A 19 -5.85 16.51 -2.18
C THR A 19 -5.31 17.60 -1.26
N SER A 20 -4.00 17.88 -1.31
CA SER A 20 -3.38 18.92 -0.50
C SER A 20 -3.89 20.32 -0.86
N PHE A 21 -4.06 20.59 -2.16
CA PHE A 21 -4.67 21.84 -2.63
C PHE A 21 -6.10 22.00 -2.13
N ILE A 22 -6.94 20.98 -2.26
CA ILE A 22 -8.34 21.01 -1.84
C ILE A 22 -8.45 21.22 -0.31
N ILE A 23 -7.60 20.55 0.48
CA ILE A 23 -7.53 20.79 1.93
C ILE A 23 -7.23 22.26 2.21
N GLY A 24 -6.25 22.86 1.52
CA GLY A 24 -5.91 24.27 1.70
C GLY A 24 -7.10 25.20 1.44
N VAL A 25 -7.88 24.94 0.39
CA VAL A 25 -9.09 25.71 0.05
C VAL A 25 -10.12 25.65 1.19
N PHE A 26 -10.41 24.47 1.72
CA PHE A 26 -11.38 24.32 2.81
C PHE A 26 -10.85 24.77 4.17
N TYR A 27 -9.54 24.64 4.40
CA TYR A 27 -8.87 25.13 5.60
C TYR A 27 -8.95 26.66 5.69
N ALA A 28 -8.91 27.38 4.55
CA ALA A 28 -9.06 28.83 4.54
C ALA A 28 -10.42 29.30 5.12
N ASN A 29 -11.49 28.50 4.97
CA ASN A 29 -12.80 28.82 5.56
C ASN A 29 -12.79 28.76 7.09
N GLN A 30 -11.82 28.08 7.70
CA GLN A 30 -11.70 27.97 9.16
C GLN A 30 -11.47 29.31 9.86
N ALA A 31 -11.01 30.34 9.15
CA ALA A 31 -10.91 31.69 9.69
C ALA A 31 -12.27 32.22 10.23
N TYR A 32 -13.38 31.74 9.66
CA TYR A 32 -14.74 32.08 10.06
C TYR A 32 -15.41 30.93 10.81
N ASP A 33 -15.30 29.71 10.28
CA ASP A 33 -15.99 28.53 10.84
C ASP A 33 -15.54 28.19 12.25
N TYR A 34 -14.27 28.44 12.59
CA TYR A 34 -13.74 28.05 13.89
C TYR A 34 -14.49 28.71 15.05
N ARG A 35 -14.85 30.00 14.89
CA ARG A 35 -15.55 30.77 15.92
C ARG A 35 -16.92 30.17 16.17
N ILE A 36 -17.74 30.07 15.12
CA ILE A 36 -19.12 29.59 15.22
C ILE A 36 -19.25 28.11 15.63
N LEU A 37 -18.18 27.31 15.51
CA LEU A 37 -18.19 25.88 15.85
C LEU A 37 -17.60 25.57 17.22
N PHE A 38 -16.49 26.21 17.60
CA PHE A 38 -15.69 25.79 18.76
C PHE A 38 -15.63 26.84 19.86
N ASP A 39 -16.03 28.09 19.61
CA ASP A 39 -16.05 29.13 20.62
C ASP A 39 -17.39 29.15 21.37
N HIS A 40 -17.36 28.78 22.64
CA HIS A 40 -18.54 28.81 23.53
C HIS A 40 -19.06 30.23 23.80
N SER A 41 -18.26 31.25 23.53
CA SER A 41 -18.61 32.67 23.65
C SER A 41 -19.02 33.32 22.32
N SER A 42 -19.26 32.52 21.29
CA SER A 42 -19.70 32.98 19.96
C SER A 42 -20.85 33.97 20.04
N THR A 43 -20.65 35.14 19.45
CA THR A 43 -21.65 36.20 19.39
C THR A 43 -22.40 36.16 18.06
N GLN A 44 -23.53 36.85 17.96
CA GLN A 44 -24.24 37.00 16.69
C GLN A 44 -23.36 37.65 15.61
N SER A 45 -22.43 38.52 16.00
CA SER A 45 -21.48 39.15 15.06
C SER A 45 -20.60 38.12 14.36
N ASP A 46 -20.20 37.03 15.04
CA ASP A 46 -19.38 35.97 14.43
C ASP A 46 -20.17 35.19 13.39
N PHE A 47 -21.47 34.95 13.64
CA PHE A 47 -22.39 34.36 12.66
C PHE A 47 -22.63 35.28 11.47
N ASP A 48 -22.77 36.59 11.70
CA ASP A 48 -22.95 37.57 10.63
C ASP A 48 -21.71 37.67 9.73
N ASP A 49 -20.51 37.53 10.28
CA ASP A 49 -19.27 37.53 9.51
C ASP A 49 -19.08 36.24 8.73
N ALA A 50 -19.40 35.08 9.31
CA ALA A 50 -19.45 33.82 8.57
C ALA A 50 -20.47 33.86 7.43
N LEU A 51 -21.65 34.43 7.66
CA LEU A 51 -22.67 34.59 6.64
C LEU A 51 -22.18 35.45 5.47
N LYS A 52 -21.58 36.62 5.77
CA LYS A 52 -21.00 37.50 4.73
C LYS A 52 -19.92 36.75 3.93
N HIS A 53 -19.07 35.98 4.60
CA HIS A 53 -18.05 35.15 3.95
C HIS A 53 -18.67 34.18 2.93
N TYR A 54 -19.71 33.43 3.32
CA TYR A 54 -20.38 32.50 2.41
C TYR A 54 -21.14 33.19 1.27
N GLN A 55 -21.69 34.38 1.50
CA GLN A 55 -22.30 35.19 0.44
C GLN A 55 -21.27 35.73 -0.55
N VAL A 56 -20.07 36.08 -0.08
CA VAL A 56 -18.93 36.41 -0.95
C VAL A 56 -18.51 35.18 -1.75
N LEU A 57 -18.42 34.02 -1.10
CA LEU A 57 -18.07 32.76 -1.74
C LEU A 57 -19.06 32.40 -2.86
N HIS A 58 -20.36 32.62 -2.67
CA HIS A 58 -21.39 32.43 -3.69
C HIS A 58 -21.17 33.32 -4.94
N LYS A 59 -20.64 34.54 -4.76
CA LYS A 59 -20.37 35.49 -5.85
C LYS A 59 -19.06 35.19 -6.60
N THR A 60 -18.34 34.14 -6.21
CA THR A 60 -17.08 33.74 -6.85
C THR A 60 -17.31 33.47 -8.35
N PRO A 61 -16.51 34.07 -9.24
CA PRO A 61 -16.70 33.90 -10.67
C PRO A 61 -16.44 32.44 -11.10
N SER A 62 -17.24 31.94 -12.04
CA SER A 62 -17.20 30.54 -12.49
C SER A 62 -15.83 29.99 -12.88
N PRO A 63 -14.89 30.76 -13.48
CA PRO A 63 -13.55 30.27 -13.77
C PRO A 63 -12.78 29.78 -12.53
N VAL A 64 -12.96 30.44 -11.38
CA VAL A 64 -12.29 30.04 -10.12
C VAL A 64 -12.83 28.71 -9.62
N LEU A 65 -14.16 28.55 -9.61
CA LEU A 65 -14.82 27.29 -9.26
C LEU A 65 -14.48 26.16 -10.24
N THR A 66 -14.34 26.49 -11.52
CA THR A 66 -13.91 25.54 -12.56
C THR A 66 -12.48 25.07 -12.30
N GLY A 67 -11.58 25.97 -11.88
CA GLY A 67 -10.23 25.62 -11.47
C GLY A 67 -10.22 24.59 -10.33
N LEU A 68 -11.03 24.79 -9.29
CA LEU A 68 -11.17 23.83 -8.20
C LEU A 68 -11.70 22.47 -8.69
N ALA A 69 -12.70 22.48 -9.58
CA ALA A 69 -13.24 21.25 -10.16
C ALA A 69 -12.20 20.50 -11.00
N ILE A 70 -11.36 21.21 -11.77
CA ILE A 70 -10.26 20.60 -12.54
C ILE A 70 -9.27 19.91 -11.60
N VAL A 71 -8.87 20.56 -10.50
CA VAL A 71 -7.98 19.95 -9.50
C VAL A 71 -8.62 18.69 -8.90
N ALA A 72 -9.92 18.73 -8.60
CA ALA A 72 -10.64 17.55 -8.12
C ALA A 72 -10.66 16.41 -9.16
N VAL A 73 -10.85 16.73 -10.44
CA VAL A 73 -10.79 15.73 -11.52
C VAL A 73 -9.38 15.15 -11.67
N ILE A 74 -8.33 15.97 -11.54
CA ILE A 74 -6.94 15.49 -11.58
C ILE A 74 -6.68 14.48 -10.45
N GLY A 75 -7.15 14.75 -9.24
CA GLY A 75 -7.05 13.80 -8.13
C GLY A 75 -7.80 12.50 -8.41
N LEU A 76 -9.01 12.59 -8.98
CA LEU A 76 -9.79 11.42 -9.39
C LEU A 76 -9.06 10.60 -10.47
N VAL A 77 -8.48 11.24 -11.48
CA VAL A 77 -7.66 10.59 -12.51
C VAL A 77 -6.49 9.84 -11.87
N GLY A 78 -5.83 10.44 -10.87
CA GLY A 78 -4.77 9.77 -10.10
C GLY A 78 -5.24 8.47 -9.45
N HIS A 79 -6.45 8.45 -8.87
CA HIS A 79 -7.04 7.21 -8.35
C HIS A 79 -7.36 6.19 -9.45
N LEU A 80 -7.91 6.63 -10.59
CA LEU A 80 -8.23 5.74 -11.70
C LEU A 80 -6.99 5.05 -12.28
N ILE A 81 -5.87 5.77 -12.40
CA ILE A 81 -4.59 5.20 -12.86
C ILE A 81 -4.17 4.02 -11.97
N ARG A 82 -4.30 4.15 -10.64
CA ARG A 82 -3.89 3.10 -9.70
C ARG A 82 -4.82 1.88 -9.70
N ILE A 83 -6.12 2.10 -9.96
CA ILE A 83 -7.13 1.03 -9.95
C ILE A 83 -7.05 0.13 -11.18
N TYR A 84 -6.39 0.56 -12.26
CA TYR A 84 -6.30 -0.21 -13.49
C TYR A 84 -5.66 -1.60 -13.29
N LYS A 85 -4.63 -1.70 -12.46
CA LYS A 85 -3.99 -2.97 -12.08
C LYS A 85 -3.57 -2.92 -10.60
N PRO A 86 -4.53 -3.13 -9.68
CA PRO A 86 -4.30 -2.96 -8.25
C PRO A 86 -3.43 -4.09 -7.72
N ASN A 87 -2.54 -3.76 -6.79
CA ASN A 87 -1.72 -4.75 -6.12
C ASN A 87 -2.60 -5.54 -5.12
N PRO A 88 -2.67 -6.89 -5.20
CA PRO A 88 -3.56 -7.68 -4.35
C PRO A 88 -3.36 -7.43 -2.84
N ASP A 89 -2.13 -7.11 -2.42
CA ASP A 89 -1.78 -6.92 -1.01
C ASP A 89 -2.16 -5.52 -0.48
N LEU A 90 -2.27 -4.53 -1.38
CA LEU A 90 -2.52 -3.13 -1.04
C LEU A 90 -3.89 -2.62 -1.53
N ARG A 91 -4.69 -3.50 -2.13
CA ARG A 91 -5.96 -3.19 -2.77
C ARG A 91 -6.94 -2.44 -1.85
N ASN A 92 -7.01 -2.84 -0.57
CA ASN A 92 -7.92 -2.22 0.39
C ASN A 92 -7.54 -0.75 0.69
N PHE A 93 -6.24 -0.44 0.73
CA PHE A 93 -5.76 0.93 0.92
C PHE A 93 -6.04 1.80 -0.33
N GLU A 94 -5.87 1.25 -1.53
CA GLU A 94 -6.17 1.95 -2.78
C GLU A 94 -7.66 2.27 -2.92
N TYR A 95 -8.54 1.29 -2.67
CA TYR A 95 -9.98 1.49 -2.71
C TYR A 95 -10.50 2.34 -1.56
N GLY A 96 -9.99 2.15 -0.34
CA GLY A 96 -10.35 3.00 0.80
C GLY A 96 -10.04 4.47 0.51
N SER A 97 -8.89 4.74 -0.10
CA SER A 97 -8.51 6.09 -0.47
C SER A 97 -9.40 6.67 -1.58
N LEU A 98 -9.76 5.88 -2.61
CA LEU A 98 -10.72 6.32 -3.63
C LEU A 98 -12.10 6.62 -3.03
N VAL A 99 -12.62 5.74 -2.18
CA VAL A 99 -13.94 5.88 -1.58
C VAL A 99 -14.00 7.14 -0.73
N LEU A 100 -12.97 7.40 0.07
CA LEU A 100 -12.89 8.59 0.90
C LEU A 100 -12.80 9.87 0.04
N TYR A 101 -12.03 9.84 -1.05
CA TYR A 101 -11.97 10.92 -2.03
C TYR A 101 -13.33 11.19 -2.68
N PHE A 102 -14.02 10.12 -3.11
CA PHE A 102 -15.34 10.20 -3.72
C PHE A 102 -16.38 10.79 -2.77
N PHE A 103 -16.41 10.35 -1.51
CA PHE A 103 -17.30 10.93 -0.50
C PHE A 103 -16.98 12.41 -0.24
N GLY A 104 -15.69 12.79 -0.24
CA GLY A 104 -15.30 14.20 -0.17
C GLY A 104 -15.90 15.02 -1.33
N VAL A 105 -15.80 14.53 -2.56
CA VAL A 105 -16.42 15.20 -3.71
C VAL A 105 -17.94 15.28 -3.57
N CYS A 106 -18.60 14.21 -3.12
CA CYS A 106 -20.05 14.20 -2.89
C CYS A 106 -20.47 15.26 -1.86
N VAL A 107 -19.81 15.34 -0.70
CA VAL A 107 -20.10 16.34 0.33
C VAL A 107 -19.88 17.76 -0.19
N CYS A 108 -18.85 17.99 -1.01
CA CYS A 108 -18.64 19.28 -1.66
C CYS A 108 -19.82 19.67 -2.57
N LEU A 109 -20.34 18.71 -3.34
CA LEU A 109 -21.44 18.97 -4.28
C LEU A 109 -22.81 19.06 -3.59
N SER A 110 -23.06 18.27 -2.56
CA SER A 110 -24.36 18.23 -1.87
C SER A 110 -24.44 19.26 -0.76
N ASN A 111 -23.44 19.33 0.11
CA ASN A 111 -23.53 20.11 1.34
C ASN A 111 -22.98 21.52 1.12
N ILE A 112 -21.76 21.65 0.59
CA ILE A 112 -21.12 22.97 0.43
C ILE A 112 -21.86 23.80 -0.60
N LYS A 113 -22.11 23.26 -1.79
CA LYS A 113 -22.85 23.99 -2.83
C LYS A 113 -24.22 24.45 -2.34
N THR A 114 -24.99 23.55 -1.71
CA THR A 114 -26.33 23.87 -1.22
C THR A 114 -26.28 24.89 -0.08
N GLY A 115 -25.40 24.71 0.90
CA GLY A 115 -25.28 25.65 2.02
C GLY A 115 -24.82 27.05 1.59
N VAL A 116 -23.91 27.13 0.60
CA VAL A 116 -23.50 28.42 0.02
C VAL A 116 -24.67 29.10 -0.71
N ILE A 117 -25.52 28.35 -1.42
CA ILE A 117 -26.74 28.91 -2.04
C ILE A 117 -27.72 29.38 -0.96
N SER A 118 -27.97 28.58 0.07
CA SER A 118 -28.82 28.93 1.22
C SER A 118 -28.36 30.21 1.93
N SER A 119 -27.05 30.47 1.99
CA SER A 119 -26.52 31.72 2.58
C SER A 119 -26.97 33.00 1.87
N VAL A 120 -27.33 32.90 0.59
CA VAL A 120 -27.83 34.02 -0.22
C VAL A 120 -29.35 34.04 -0.26
N THR A 121 -29.99 32.88 -0.45
CA THR A 121 -31.46 32.79 -0.54
C THR A 121 -32.13 32.94 0.83
N ARG A 122 -31.39 32.76 1.92
CA ARG A 122 -31.90 32.71 3.31
C ARG A 122 -32.87 31.55 3.55
N GLU A 123 -32.87 30.55 2.66
CA GLU A 123 -33.69 29.36 2.76
C GLU A 123 -32.88 28.22 3.39
N TRP A 124 -33.05 28.02 4.70
CA TRP A 124 -32.33 27.02 5.49
C TRP A 124 -33.17 25.76 5.79
N GLY A 125 -34.43 25.70 5.33
CA GLY A 125 -35.35 24.59 5.63
C GLY A 125 -35.84 24.64 7.08
N ASP A 126 -35.80 23.49 7.76
CA ASP A 126 -36.31 23.34 9.13
C ASP A 126 -35.35 23.87 10.23
N VAL A 127 -34.21 24.44 9.86
CA VAL A 127 -33.20 24.95 10.80
C VAL A 127 -33.10 26.46 10.76
N THR A 128 -32.69 27.03 11.89
CA THR A 128 -32.35 28.47 11.96
C THR A 128 -31.10 28.76 11.13
N GLU A 129 -30.94 30.02 10.70
CA GLU A 129 -29.77 30.46 9.92
C GLU A 129 -28.44 30.14 10.62
N ASN A 130 -28.33 30.42 11.92
CA ASN A 130 -27.12 30.15 12.69
C ASN A 130 -26.81 28.64 12.74
N GLN A 131 -27.83 27.79 12.91
CA GLN A 131 -27.66 26.34 12.85
C GLN A 131 -27.24 25.88 11.44
N GLY A 132 -27.85 26.45 10.40
CA GLY A 132 -27.49 26.16 9.01
C GLY A 132 -26.04 26.53 8.68
N LEU A 133 -25.58 27.69 9.15
CA LEU A 133 -24.18 28.13 9.03
C LEU A 133 -23.22 27.20 9.80
N ALA A 134 -23.59 26.76 11.01
CA ALA A 134 -22.79 25.78 11.75
C ALA A 134 -22.72 24.41 11.04
N VAL A 135 -23.81 23.98 10.39
CA VAL A 135 -23.81 22.75 9.57
C VAL A 135 -22.91 22.91 8.33
N LEU A 136 -22.92 24.08 7.70
CA LEU A 136 -22.03 24.40 6.58
C LEU A 136 -20.55 24.42 7.00
N GLY A 137 -20.21 25.08 8.12
CA GLY A 137 -18.85 25.09 8.66
C GLY A 137 -18.38 23.69 9.08
N SER A 138 -19.26 22.89 9.71
CA SER A 138 -18.98 21.49 10.04
C SER A 138 -18.71 20.65 8.78
N SER A 139 -19.41 20.96 7.67
CA SER A 139 -19.18 20.32 6.38
C SER A 139 -17.78 20.61 5.82
N ASN A 140 -17.21 21.80 6.07
CA ASN A 140 -15.82 22.09 5.71
C ASN A 140 -14.83 21.28 6.56
N ILE A 141 -15.08 21.11 7.86
CA ILE A 141 -14.24 20.28 8.74
C ILE A 141 -14.24 18.81 8.30
N ILE A 142 -15.41 18.21 8.06
CA ILE A 142 -15.47 16.80 7.65
C ILE A 142 -14.78 16.57 6.29
N LEU A 143 -14.85 17.56 5.37
CA LEU A 143 -14.09 17.52 4.12
C LEU A 143 -12.58 17.49 4.37
N ILE A 144 -12.08 18.37 5.24
CA ILE A 144 -10.67 18.37 5.63
C ILE A 144 -10.28 17.00 6.20
N LEU A 145 -11.10 16.41 7.07
CA LEU A 145 -10.83 15.09 7.66
C LEU A 145 -10.82 13.96 6.62
N PHE A 146 -11.76 13.95 5.67
CA PHE A 146 -11.77 12.98 4.58
C PHE A 146 -10.50 13.08 3.74
N PHE A 147 -10.11 14.29 3.34
CA PHE A 147 -8.93 14.47 2.52
C PHE A 147 -7.61 14.25 3.29
N ILE A 148 -7.55 14.53 4.60
CA ILE A 148 -6.44 14.10 5.47
C ILE A 148 -6.35 12.57 5.50
N GLY A 149 -7.49 11.87 5.61
CA GLY A 149 -7.52 10.41 5.53
C GLY A 149 -7.02 9.89 4.18
N VAL A 150 -7.30 10.58 3.08
CA VAL A 150 -6.74 10.27 1.76
C VAL A 150 -5.21 10.39 1.78
N ILE A 151 -4.67 11.50 2.32
CA ILE A 151 -3.22 11.69 2.44
C ILE A 151 -2.58 10.60 3.31
N MET A 152 -3.19 10.26 4.45
CA MET A 152 -2.69 9.19 5.32
C MET A 152 -2.65 7.84 4.61
N LEU A 153 -3.72 7.48 3.89
CA LEU A 153 -3.76 6.22 3.12
C LEU A 153 -2.74 6.20 1.98
N GLN A 154 -2.55 7.31 1.27
CA GLN A 154 -1.50 7.42 0.25
C GLN A 154 -0.09 7.37 0.86
N GLY A 155 0.11 7.97 2.04
CA GLY A 155 1.35 7.88 2.81
C GLY A 155 1.66 6.45 3.24
N GLY A 156 0.67 5.70 3.71
CA GLY A 156 0.82 4.27 4.03
C GLY A 156 1.16 3.42 2.80
N LEU A 157 0.53 3.68 1.66
CA LEU A 157 0.85 3.04 0.38
C LEU A 157 2.27 3.35 -0.10
N TRP A 158 2.73 4.58 0.13
CA TRP A 158 4.10 4.97 -0.19
C TRP A 158 5.11 4.29 0.76
N TYR A 159 4.84 4.28 2.06
CA TYR A 159 5.69 3.68 3.07
C TYR A 159 5.90 2.18 2.84
N THR A 160 4.81 1.44 2.59
CA THR A 160 4.89 0.01 2.26
C THR A 160 5.74 -0.24 1.03
N ARG A 161 5.55 0.54 -0.04
CA ARG A 161 6.39 0.43 -1.25
C ARG A 161 7.86 0.73 -0.97
N TRP A 162 8.15 1.73 -0.15
CA TRP A 162 9.51 2.09 0.22
C TRP A 162 10.18 0.99 1.05
N ASP A 163 9.53 0.50 2.11
CA ASP A 163 10.05 -0.61 2.94
C ASP A 163 10.32 -1.88 2.10
N HIS A 164 9.39 -2.24 1.20
CA HIS A 164 9.58 -3.35 0.27
C HIS A 164 10.82 -3.16 -0.63
N GLN A 165 11.06 -1.94 -1.14
CA GLN A 165 12.23 -1.66 -1.96
C GLN A 165 13.54 -1.68 -1.17
N VAL A 166 13.53 -1.25 0.09
CA VAL A 166 14.72 -1.30 0.96
C VAL A 166 15.12 -2.75 1.22
N ARG A 167 14.16 -3.60 1.62
CA ARG A 167 14.42 -5.03 1.89
C ARG A 167 14.95 -5.76 0.67
N LEU A 168 14.34 -5.54 -0.50
CA LEU A 168 14.76 -6.19 -1.73
C LEU A 168 16.20 -5.83 -2.13
N LYS A 169 16.62 -4.58 -1.90
CA LYS A 169 18.00 -4.16 -2.17
C LYS A 169 19.01 -4.82 -1.22
N GLN A 170 18.64 -5.02 0.05
CA GLN A 170 19.49 -5.73 1.01
C GLN A 170 19.70 -7.18 0.57
N PHE A 171 18.64 -7.89 0.19
CA PHE A 171 18.75 -9.26 -0.31
C PHE A 171 19.66 -9.39 -1.54
N PHE A 172 19.54 -8.51 -2.54
CA PHE A 172 20.43 -8.56 -3.71
C PHE A 172 21.89 -8.20 -3.38
N GLN A 173 22.12 -7.36 -2.37
CA GLN A 173 23.48 -7.06 -1.91
C GLN A 173 24.10 -8.25 -1.16
N GLU A 174 23.32 -8.95 -0.35
CA GLU A 174 23.73 -10.18 0.32
C GLU A 174 24.05 -11.28 -0.69
N GLU A 175 23.20 -11.53 -1.71
CA GLU A 175 23.49 -12.50 -2.77
C GLU A 175 24.76 -12.14 -3.56
N ALA A 176 24.96 -10.86 -3.89
CA ALA A 176 26.16 -10.42 -4.59
C ALA A 176 27.44 -10.56 -3.74
N GLN A 177 27.34 -10.35 -2.43
CA GLN A 177 28.44 -10.56 -1.50
C GLN A 177 28.76 -12.05 -1.35
N GLU A 178 27.75 -12.91 -1.21
CA GLU A 178 27.94 -14.36 -1.18
C GLU A 178 28.57 -14.90 -2.47
N GLU A 179 28.13 -14.41 -3.64
CA GLU A 179 28.74 -14.80 -4.91
C GLU A 179 30.18 -14.30 -5.04
N ALA A 180 30.47 -13.07 -4.58
CA ALA A 180 31.82 -12.53 -4.58
C ALA A 180 32.74 -13.30 -3.62
N GLU A 181 32.24 -13.71 -2.45
CA GLU A 181 32.97 -14.55 -1.51
C GLU A 181 33.19 -15.96 -2.04
N LYS A 182 32.19 -16.58 -2.69
CA LYS A 182 32.34 -17.88 -3.36
C LYS A 182 33.38 -17.81 -4.48
N LYS A 183 33.38 -16.74 -5.29
CA LYS A 183 34.40 -16.50 -6.34
C LYS A 183 35.79 -16.24 -5.75
N LYS A 184 35.90 -15.49 -4.65
CA LYS A 184 37.18 -15.27 -3.94
C LYS A 184 37.73 -16.56 -3.34
N LYS A 185 36.88 -17.37 -2.69
CA LYS A 185 37.27 -18.68 -2.14
C LYS A 185 37.69 -19.65 -3.25
N ALA A 186 37.00 -19.65 -4.40
CA ALA A 186 37.39 -20.44 -5.57
C ALA A 186 38.71 -19.98 -6.21
N ALA A 187 38.96 -18.66 -6.25
CA ALA A 187 40.22 -18.10 -6.75
C ALA A 187 41.40 -18.37 -5.81
N GLN A 188 41.20 -18.29 -4.48
CA GLN A 188 42.22 -18.61 -3.46
C GLN A 188 42.57 -20.10 -3.47
N ALA A 189 41.58 -21.00 -3.59
CA ALA A 189 41.82 -22.43 -3.72
C ALA A 189 42.59 -22.82 -5.00
N THR A 190 42.52 -21.98 -6.04
CA THR A 190 43.28 -22.20 -7.29
C THR A 190 44.72 -21.69 -7.20
N GLN A 191 44.98 -20.65 -6.37
CA GLN A 191 46.32 -20.11 -6.14
C GLN A 191 47.13 -20.97 -5.15
N GLU A 192 46.51 -21.51 -4.10
CA GLU A 192 47.18 -22.42 -3.15
C GLU A 192 47.60 -23.76 -3.79
N ALA A 193 46.99 -24.15 -4.92
CA ALA A 193 47.37 -25.36 -5.66
C ALA A 193 48.61 -25.21 -6.56
N GLN A 194 49.13 -23.98 -6.76
CA GLN A 194 50.29 -23.71 -7.63
C GLN A 194 51.60 -23.41 -6.88
N GLU A 195 51.57 -23.25 -5.57
CA GLU A 195 52.77 -23.03 -4.73
C GLU A 195 52.93 -24.12 -3.66
N ALA A 196 53.51 -25.26 -4.01
CA ALA A 196 54.02 -26.20 -3.01
C ALA A 196 55.36 -26.80 -3.47
N PRO A 197 56.50 -26.54 -2.78
CA PRO A 197 57.71 -27.30 -2.96
C PRO A 197 57.69 -28.60 -2.14
N THR A 198 58.27 -29.64 -2.74
CA THR A 198 58.29 -31.04 -2.31
C THR A 198 59.16 -31.28 -1.07
N SER A 199 58.66 -32.19 -0.23
CA SER A 199 59.38 -33.11 0.68
C SER A 199 59.30 -32.78 2.18
N GLN A 200 58.92 -33.82 2.94
CA GLN A 200 58.77 -33.92 4.40
C GLN A 200 57.40 -33.54 5.01
N ALA A 201 56.33 -34.19 4.59
CA ALA A 201 55.05 -34.15 5.33
C ALA A 201 54.24 -35.46 5.26
N GLN A 202 54.86 -36.61 4.96
CA GLN A 202 54.11 -37.85 4.75
C GLN A 202 53.70 -38.58 6.03
N THR A 203 54.23 -38.20 7.21
CA THR A 203 53.90 -38.90 8.47
C THR A 203 53.01 -38.09 9.41
N GLN A 204 52.81 -36.78 9.18
CA GLN A 204 51.91 -35.93 9.98
C GLN A 204 50.60 -35.57 9.26
N ALA A 205 50.52 -35.74 7.93
CA ALA A 205 49.30 -35.52 7.17
C ALA A 205 48.20 -36.54 7.49
N GLN A 206 48.53 -37.82 7.69
CA GLN A 206 47.52 -38.86 7.93
C GLN A 206 46.83 -38.71 9.30
N ALA A 207 47.55 -38.29 10.35
CA ALA A 207 46.98 -38.08 11.67
C ALA A 207 46.12 -36.80 11.76
N HIS A 208 46.48 -35.75 11.00
CA HIS A 208 45.69 -34.51 10.96
C HIS A 208 44.48 -34.63 10.03
N GLU A 209 44.55 -35.44 8.97
CA GLU A 209 43.45 -35.67 8.03
C GLU A 209 42.37 -36.58 8.62
N GLU A 210 42.72 -37.58 9.44
CA GLU A 210 41.73 -38.35 10.22
C GLU A 210 41.05 -37.51 11.30
N ALA A 211 41.80 -36.65 12.01
CA ALA A 211 41.24 -35.75 13.03
C ALA A 211 40.32 -34.68 12.42
N LEU A 212 40.69 -34.09 11.28
CA LEU A 212 39.89 -33.08 10.58
C LEU A 212 38.67 -33.71 9.88
N ALA A 213 38.77 -34.96 9.40
CA ALA A 213 37.64 -35.69 8.84
C ALA A 213 36.62 -36.13 9.90
N GLU A 214 37.07 -36.45 11.12
CA GLU A 214 36.18 -36.76 12.24
C GLU A 214 35.47 -35.51 12.77
N ASP A 215 36.19 -34.38 12.88
CA ASP A 215 35.64 -33.10 13.34
C ASP A 215 34.69 -32.48 12.30
N ALA A 216 35.03 -32.53 11.01
CA ALA A 216 34.16 -32.11 9.91
C ALA A 216 32.90 -32.99 9.80
N ARG A 217 33.00 -34.31 10.07
CA ARG A 217 31.81 -35.19 10.09
C ARG A 217 30.90 -34.90 11.29
N LYS A 218 31.44 -34.54 12.46
CA LYS A 218 30.63 -34.11 13.62
C LYS A 218 29.96 -32.75 13.40
N HIS A 219 30.66 -31.77 12.81
CA HIS A 219 30.15 -30.42 12.63
C HIS A 219 29.16 -30.24 11.46
N VAL A 220 29.34 -30.97 10.35
CA VAL A 220 28.47 -30.85 9.16
C VAL A 220 27.17 -31.64 9.29
N LYS A 221 27.17 -32.77 10.01
CA LYS A 221 25.99 -33.63 10.15
C LYS A 221 25.13 -33.33 11.40
N GLY A 222 25.72 -32.82 12.48
CA GLY A 222 24.99 -32.56 13.74
C GLY A 222 24.25 -31.23 13.74
N SER A 223 24.96 -30.11 13.59
CA SER A 223 24.41 -28.79 13.99
C SER A 223 23.30 -28.23 13.08
N LEU A 224 23.36 -28.51 11.78
CA LEU A 224 22.39 -28.03 10.78
C LEU A 224 21.25 -29.01 10.58
N SER A 225 21.51 -30.33 10.68
CA SER A 225 20.47 -31.35 10.55
C SER A 225 19.61 -31.43 11.80
N GLU A 226 20.18 -31.42 13.01
CA GLU A 226 19.40 -31.46 14.25
C GLU A 226 18.56 -30.19 14.44
N LYS A 227 19.10 -29.00 14.14
CA LYS A 227 18.30 -27.77 14.19
C LYS A 227 17.20 -27.73 13.14
N ALA A 228 17.47 -28.23 11.92
CA ALA A 228 16.43 -28.32 10.90
C ALA A 228 15.34 -29.32 11.30
N GLU A 229 15.72 -30.48 11.85
CA GLU A 229 14.78 -31.48 12.36
C GLU A 229 14.00 -30.98 13.57
N GLU A 230 14.61 -30.24 14.50
CA GLU A 230 13.93 -29.63 15.66
C GLU A 230 12.93 -28.55 15.23
N ILE A 231 13.27 -27.72 14.24
CA ILE A 231 12.36 -26.71 13.68
C ILE A 231 11.20 -27.38 12.94
N VAL A 232 11.46 -28.47 12.21
CA VAL A 232 10.41 -29.25 11.50
C VAL A 232 9.51 -30.00 12.49
N GLU A 233 10.05 -30.56 13.57
CA GLU A 233 9.29 -31.18 14.67
C GLU A 233 8.41 -30.15 15.39
N LYS A 234 8.97 -28.98 15.76
CA LYS A 234 8.19 -27.87 16.35
C LYS A 234 7.10 -27.37 15.41
N ALA A 235 7.39 -27.27 14.11
CA ALA A 235 6.41 -26.86 13.11
C ALA A 235 5.30 -27.92 12.92
N LYS A 236 5.62 -29.21 13.04
CA LYS A 236 4.63 -30.30 13.01
C LYS A 236 3.79 -30.35 14.29
N ALA A 237 4.33 -29.96 15.44
CA ALA A 237 3.60 -29.93 16.71
C ALA A 237 2.70 -28.69 16.87
N ASP A 238 2.82 -27.67 16.00
CA ASP A 238 1.98 -26.48 16.04
C ASP A 238 0.56 -26.80 15.50
N PRO A 239 -0.50 -26.67 16.32
CA PRO A 239 -1.86 -26.98 15.92
C PRO A 239 -2.36 -26.13 14.73
N ARG A 240 -1.80 -24.94 14.50
CA ARG A 240 -2.17 -24.08 13.36
C ARG A 240 -1.62 -24.60 12.04
N ILE A 241 -0.41 -25.17 12.06
CA ILE A 241 0.23 -25.75 10.88
C ILE A 241 -0.45 -27.07 10.50
N GLN A 242 -0.81 -27.90 11.49
CA GLN A 242 -1.59 -29.12 11.26
C GLN A 242 -2.96 -28.80 10.65
N GLN A 243 -3.68 -27.83 11.21
CA GLN A 243 -4.98 -27.42 10.68
C GLN A 243 -4.89 -26.86 9.25
N ALA A 244 -3.83 -26.12 8.93
CA ALA A 244 -3.57 -25.63 7.57
C ALA A 244 -3.23 -26.77 6.59
N GLY A 245 -2.44 -27.76 7.03
CA GLY A 245 -2.13 -28.97 6.26
C GLY A 245 -3.37 -29.81 5.96
N ASP A 246 -4.20 -30.05 6.97
CA ASP A 246 -5.46 -30.79 6.85
C ASP A 246 -6.47 -30.05 5.96
N TYR A 247 -6.53 -28.72 6.04
CA TYR A 247 -7.36 -27.92 5.14
C TYR A 247 -6.88 -28.02 3.68
N TYR A 248 -5.56 -28.02 3.46
CA TYR A 248 -4.99 -28.15 2.13
C TYR A 248 -5.26 -29.54 1.52
N GLU A 249 -4.97 -30.62 2.25
CA GLU A 249 -5.21 -32.01 1.78
C GLU A 249 -6.70 -32.28 1.56
N ASN A 250 -7.58 -31.86 2.48
CA ASN A 250 -9.00 -32.23 2.41
C ASN A 250 -9.85 -31.30 1.54
N LYS A 251 -9.49 -30.01 1.40
CA LYS A 251 -10.30 -29.04 0.62
C LYS A 251 -9.63 -28.59 -0.66
N ILE A 252 -8.36 -28.19 -0.61
CA ILE A 252 -7.73 -27.52 -1.75
C ILE A 252 -7.27 -28.53 -2.81
N LYS A 253 -6.55 -29.57 -2.40
CA LYS A 253 -5.95 -30.57 -3.30
C LYS A 253 -6.99 -31.36 -4.13
N PRO A 254 -8.08 -31.91 -3.57
CA PRO A 254 -9.10 -32.61 -4.36
C PRO A 254 -9.84 -31.68 -5.31
N THR A 255 -10.09 -30.42 -4.92
CA THR A 255 -10.73 -29.42 -5.79
C THR A 255 -9.83 -29.06 -6.97
N ALA A 256 -8.53 -28.88 -6.73
CA ALA A 256 -7.55 -28.64 -7.79
C ALA A 256 -7.41 -29.83 -8.74
N GLN A 257 -7.42 -31.06 -8.23
CA GLN A 257 -7.39 -32.28 -9.05
C GLN A 257 -8.65 -32.43 -9.91
N LYS A 258 -9.84 -32.16 -9.34
CA LYS A 258 -11.11 -32.18 -10.08
C LYS A 258 -11.12 -31.15 -11.20
N HIS A 259 -10.68 -29.92 -10.91
CA HIS A 259 -10.61 -28.86 -11.91
C HIS A 259 -9.63 -29.20 -13.04
N LYS A 260 -8.49 -29.83 -12.72
CA LYS A 260 -7.53 -30.32 -13.72
C LYS A 260 -8.11 -31.44 -14.59
N ALA A 261 -8.89 -32.35 -13.99
CA ALA A 261 -9.59 -33.41 -14.72
C ALA A 261 -10.69 -32.86 -15.65
N ASP A 262 -11.47 -31.88 -15.19
CA ASP A 262 -12.51 -31.22 -15.98
C ASP A 262 -11.93 -30.46 -17.17
N ILE A 263 -10.81 -29.74 -16.98
CA ILE A 263 -10.09 -29.07 -18.07
C ILE A 263 -9.60 -30.11 -19.09
N SER A 264 -9.00 -31.21 -18.63
CA SER A 264 -8.51 -32.29 -19.50
C SER A 264 -9.66 -32.91 -20.34
N ASN A 265 -10.80 -33.21 -19.72
CA ASN A 265 -11.99 -33.74 -20.40
C ASN A 265 -12.60 -32.74 -21.39
N LYS A 266 -12.62 -31.44 -21.06
CA LYS A 266 -13.10 -30.38 -21.94
C LYS A 266 -12.19 -30.17 -23.15
N VAL A 267 -10.88 -30.33 -22.98
CA VAL A 267 -9.91 -30.31 -24.08
C VAL A 267 -10.06 -31.56 -24.96
N ARG A 268 -10.28 -32.74 -24.36
CA ARG A 268 -10.46 -34.00 -25.09
C ARG A 268 -11.75 -34.01 -25.93
N SER A 269 -12.88 -33.53 -25.37
CA SER A 269 -14.16 -33.42 -26.09
C SER A 269 -14.15 -32.41 -27.24
N ARG A 270 -13.42 -31.29 -27.09
CA ARG A 270 -13.18 -30.35 -28.20
C ARG A 270 -12.34 -30.94 -29.33
N ARG A 271 -11.47 -31.91 -29.01
CA ARG A 271 -10.60 -32.58 -29.99
C ARG A 271 -11.32 -33.66 -30.78
N THR A 272 -12.28 -34.37 -30.17
CA THR A 272 -13.13 -35.36 -30.86
C THR A 272 -14.17 -34.70 -31.76
N ARG A 273 -14.80 -33.59 -31.30
CA ARG A 273 -15.78 -32.82 -32.09
C ARG A 273 -15.22 -32.08 -33.31
N ARG A 274 -13.90 -32.11 -33.50
CA ARG A 274 -13.18 -31.50 -34.64
C ARG A 274 -12.75 -32.54 -35.68
N LYS A 275 -12.99 -33.83 -35.42
CA LYS A 275 -12.65 -34.96 -36.28
C LYS A 275 -13.87 -35.64 -36.92
N GLU A 276 -15.08 -35.25 -36.51
CA GLU A 276 -16.35 -35.51 -37.20
C GLU A 276 -16.71 -34.27 -38.02
#